data_AF-A0A9E8MYC7-F1
#
_entry.id   AF-A0A9E8MYC7-F1
#
_cell.length_a   1.000
_cell.length_b   1.000
_cell.length_c   1.000
_cell.angle_alpha   90.00
_cell.angle_beta   90.00
_cell.angle_gamma   90.00
#
_symmetry.space_group_name_H-M   'P 1'
#
loop_
_entity.id
_entity.type
_entity.pdbx_description
1 polymer ?
#
loop_
_entity_poly.entity_id
_entity_poly.type
_entity_poly.pdbx_seq_one_letter_code
_entity_poly.pdbx_strand_id
1 'polypeptide(L)'
;MFYKNELNYDFKKSQEYFTKFLKKATADKNSEMIFKASNNLAVLYNIEKKDSALYYITNGIKYAKEDLTLARLYVNKAEYYFNKNDTGNAIKTLQSALQLTLPTKTDSAITFSPSFKTLTASKHPSLSTLALKNKAKYILEDNELSKNQELLQLAYQSISLADRMIDFIRIESLENDSKLLRQEAASNIYMLGVKACYKLNKPNEAFYFIEKNRALLLLENIKNKTNSSLPAAILQQEQEYKKRIYALENQLNLTESSALKNEYHSLKIDYNNFIKSLEVSYPAYYNAKQNIHVENIASIKEVLDDHTTILEYIINKEHGFLLIITKDNTRLLDLGDTKNLETKINEYLKRIRHPLKTSEELENYNKTAHYLYNTLLPIKDPTILKNKLVIIPDYTLQNLPFESLKNNDKYLIEDFEISYAYSLTFLNSNKSIKREAPQSFIGFAPSHLITIIYKPCLAVRLKLLL
;
A
#
# COMPACT_ATOMS: atom_id res chain seq x y z
N MET A 1 18.64 3.66 -11.47
CA MET A 1 17.34 3.83 -10.78
C MET A 1 16.13 3.82 -11.72
N PHE A 2 16.23 4.31 -12.97
CA PHE A 2 15.08 4.49 -13.87
C PHE A 2 14.30 3.23 -14.33
N TYR A 3 14.89 2.03 -14.28
CA TYR A 3 14.23 0.79 -14.77
C TYR A 3 13.64 -0.10 -13.67
N LYS A 4 13.54 0.40 -12.43
CA LYS A 4 12.92 -0.30 -11.29
C LYS A 4 11.43 0.03 -11.12
N ASN A 5 10.91 1.03 -11.85
CA ASN A 5 9.50 1.38 -11.77
C ASN A 5 8.68 0.29 -12.48
N GLU A 6 7.69 -0.32 -11.81
CA GLU A 6 6.90 -1.44 -12.35
C GLU A 6 6.26 -1.13 -13.71
N LEU A 7 6.01 0.16 -14.01
CA LEU A 7 5.47 0.64 -15.27
C LEU A 7 6.46 0.56 -16.46
N ASN A 8 7.77 0.39 -16.21
CA ASN A 8 8.85 0.34 -17.20
C ASN A 8 9.81 -0.86 -16.97
N TYR A 9 9.34 -1.93 -16.33
CA TYR A 9 10.17 -3.09 -16.06
C TYR A 9 10.53 -3.83 -17.36
N ASP A 10 11.80 -3.80 -17.73
CA ASP A 10 12.37 -4.59 -18.82
C ASP A 10 13.58 -5.34 -18.26
N PHE A 11 13.44 -6.67 -18.13
CA PHE A 11 14.48 -7.52 -17.59
C PHE A 11 15.76 -7.45 -18.42
N LYS A 12 15.67 -7.56 -19.76
CA LYS A 12 16.84 -7.61 -20.64
C LYS A 12 17.60 -6.30 -20.58
N LYS A 13 16.88 -5.18 -20.71
CA LYS A 13 17.48 -3.84 -20.66
C LYS A 13 18.12 -3.57 -19.31
N SER A 14 17.44 -3.92 -18.21
CA SER A 14 17.97 -3.77 -16.85
C SER A 14 19.23 -4.63 -16.62
N GLN A 15 19.20 -5.88 -17.07
CA GLN A 15 20.33 -6.81 -16.97
C GLN A 15 21.54 -6.25 -17.71
N GLU A 16 21.37 -5.74 -18.93
CA GLU A 16 22.45 -5.15 -19.71
C GLU A 16 23.10 -3.96 -19.00
N TYR A 17 22.30 -3.00 -18.50
CA TYR A 17 22.83 -1.83 -17.82
C TYR A 17 23.54 -2.18 -16.53
N PHE A 18 22.96 -3.03 -15.68
CA PHE A 18 23.59 -3.41 -14.42
C PHE A 18 24.84 -4.28 -14.62
N THR A 19 24.88 -5.10 -15.67
CA THR A 19 26.08 -5.88 -16.02
C THR A 19 27.20 -4.95 -16.51
N LYS A 20 26.90 -3.96 -17.37
CA LYS A 20 27.87 -2.94 -17.79
C LYS A 20 28.38 -2.13 -16.60
N PHE A 21 27.48 -1.76 -15.68
CA PHE A 21 27.85 -1.06 -14.45
C PHE A 21 28.77 -1.90 -13.56
N LEU A 22 28.46 -3.19 -13.36
CA LEU A 22 29.32 -4.11 -12.59
C LEU A 22 30.70 -4.25 -13.21
N LYS A 23 30.79 -4.39 -14.55
CA LYS A 23 32.06 -4.47 -15.27
C LYS A 23 32.91 -3.22 -15.06
N LYS A 24 32.31 -2.03 -15.20
CA LYS A 24 33.01 -0.76 -14.95
C LYS A 24 33.47 -0.64 -13.49
N ALA A 25 32.59 -0.90 -12.53
CA ALA A 25 32.93 -0.87 -11.11
C ALA A 25 34.07 -1.83 -10.73
N THR A 26 34.11 -3.00 -11.37
CA THR A 26 35.17 -3.99 -11.19
C THR A 26 36.49 -3.51 -11.79
N ALA A 27 36.46 -2.92 -12.98
CA ALA A 27 37.64 -2.32 -13.61
C ALA A 27 38.22 -1.17 -12.76
N ASP A 28 37.34 -0.34 -12.20
CA ASP A 28 37.69 0.77 -11.32
C ASP A 28 38.08 0.31 -9.89
N LYS A 29 37.97 -0.99 -9.58
CA LYS A 29 38.19 -1.59 -8.26
C LYS A 29 37.40 -0.93 -7.12
N ASN A 30 36.28 -0.28 -7.44
CA ASN A 30 35.44 0.41 -6.45
C ASN A 30 34.50 -0.61 -5.76
N SER A 31 34.83 -0.98 -4.52
CA SER A 31 34.06 -1.97 -3.74
C SER A 31 32.59 -1.56 -3.53
N GLU A 32 32.32 -0.28 -3.28
CA GLU A 32 30.96 0.22 -3.04
C GLU A 32 30.11 0.12 -4.32
N MET A 33 30.68 0.48 -5.46
CA MET A 33 29.98 0.34 -6.75
C MET A 33 29.79 -1.13 -7.14
N ILE A 34 30.76 -2.00 -6.86
CA ILE A 34 30.62 -3.46 -7.09
C ILE A 34 29.48 -4.01 -6.24
N PHE A 35 29.40 -3.62 -4.97
CA PHE A 35 28.28 -3.94 -4.08
C PHE A 35 26.95 -3.45 -4.67
N LYS A 36 26.83 -2.17 -5.02
CA LYS A 36 25.59 -1.58 -5.57
C LYS A 36 25.13 -2.31 -6.85
N ALA A 37 26.05 -2.58 -7.76
CA ALA A 37 25.77 -3.28 -9.01
C ALA A 37 25.31 -4.72 -8.75
N SER A 38 26.02 -5.44 -7.85
CA SER A 38 25.68 -6.81 -7.46
C SER A 38 24.33 -6.90 -6.76
N ASN A 39 24.02 -5.96 -5.86
CA ASN A 39 22.73 -5.86 -5.20
C ASN A 39 21.59 -5.62 -6.20
N ASN A 40 21.78 -4.73 -7.19
CA ASN A 40 20.77 -4.47 -8.21
C ASN A 40 20.51 -5.69 -9.12
N LEU A 41 21.57 -6.41 -9.51
CA LEU A 41 21.43 -7.66 -10.26
C LEU A 41 20.73 -8.73 -9.42
N ALA A 42 21.10 -8.88 -8.14
CA ALA A 42 20.45 -9.81 -7.23
C ALA A 42 18.93 -9.57 -7.15
N VAL A 43 18.50 -8.32 -6.96
CA VAL A 43 17.08 -7.94 -6.96
C VAL A 43 16.42 -8.30 -8.29
N LEU A 44 17.05 -7.93 -9.42
CA LEU A 44 16.53 -8.21 -10.76
C LEU A 44 16.32 -9.72 -11.01
N TYR A 45 17.29 -10.55 -10.64
CA TYR A 45 17.18 -12.00 -10.82
C TYR A 45 16.21 -12.65 -9.82
N ASN A 46 16.03 -12.08 -8.63
CA ASN A 46 15.00 -12.54 -7.70
C ASN A 46 13.58 -12.29 -8.22
N ILE A 47 13.33 -11.15 -8.89
CA ILE A 47 12.03 -10.86 -9.53
C ILE A 47 11.70 -11.96 -10.55
N GLU A 48 12.68 -12.36 -11.35
CA GLU A 48 12.54 -13.46 -12.32
C GLU A 48 12.67 -14.87 -11.72
N LYS A 49 12.87 -15.01 -10.41
CA LYS A 49 13.08 -16.29 -9.70
C LYS A 49 14.24 -17.14 -10.27
N LYS A 50 15.30 -16.49 -10.75
CA LYS A 50 16.48 -17.13 -11.39
C LYS A 50 17.61 -17.41 -10.40
N ASP A 51 18.28 -18.56 -10.56
CA ASP A 51 19.38 -18.98 -9.67
C ASP A 51 20.59 -18.05 -9.66
N SER A 52 20.80 -17.30 -10.74
CA SER A 52 21.85 -16.29 -10.81
C SER A 52 21.75 -15.23 -9.71
N ALA A 53 20.59 -15.05 -9.07
CA ALA A 53 20.45 -14.15 -7.93
C ALA A 53 21.46 -14.48 -6.82
N LEU A 54 21.62 -15.76 -6.45
CA LEU A 54 22.53 -16.18 -5.38
C LEU A 54 24.00 -15.86 -5.72
N TYR A 55 24.39 -15.97 -7.00
CA TYR A 55 25.72 -15.59 -7.46
C TYR A 55 26.00 -14.11 -7.18
N TYR A 56 25.11 -13.21 -7.60
CA TYR A 56 25.29 -11.78 -7.40
C TYR A 56 25.18 -11.37 -5.93
N ILE A 57 24.33 -12.03 -5.15
CA ILE A 57 24.27 -11.85 -3.69
C ILE A 57 25.62 -12.19 -3.06
N THR A 58 26.15 -13.37 -3.36
CA THR A 58 27.42 -13.86 -2.82
C THR A 58 28.57 -12.97 -3.26
N ASN A 59 28.55 -12.46 -4.50
CA ASN A 59 29.52 -11.48 -4.96
C ASN A 59 29.41 -10.18 -4.16
N GLY A 60 28.20 -9.63 -4.00
CA GLY A 60 27.97 -8.39 -3.24
C GLY A 60 28.43 -8.48 -1.79
N ILE A 61 28.25 -9.63 -1.13
CA ILE A 61 28.64 -9.84 0.27
C ILE A 61 30.15 -9.63 0.46
N LYS A 62 30.98 -10.04 -0.51
CA LYS A 62 32.44 -9.86 -0.46
C LYS A 62 32.88 -8.39 -0.42
N TYR A 63 32.02 -7.48 -0.88
CA TYR A 63 32.31 -6.05 -0.98
C TYR A 63 31.44 -5.20 -0.04
N ALA A 64 30.58 -5.82 0.78
CA ALA A 64 29.78 -5.14 1.78
C ALA A 64 30.66 -4.80 3.00
N LYS A 65 30.88 -3.50 3.24
CA LYS A 65 31.76 -3.00 4.33
C LYS A 65 31.00 -2.52 5.56
N GLU A 66 29.70 -2.23 5.42
CA GLU A 66 28.85 -1.71 6.48
C GLU A 66 27.70 -2.70 6.78
N ASP A 67 27.24 -2.74 8.02
CA ASP A 67 26.11 -3.58 8.46
C ASP A 67 24.87 -3.37 7.58
N LEU A 68 24.59 -2.12 7.17
CA LEU A 68 23.50 -1.80 6.24
C LEU A 68 23.64 -2.54 4.90
N THR A 69 24.83 -2.49 4.30
CA THR A 69 25.09 -3.09 2.99
C THR A 69 24.94 -4.61 3.05
N LEU A 70 25.42 -5.22 4.14
CA LEU A 70 25.28 -6.65 4.38
C LEU A 70 23.82 -7.04 4.64
N ALA A 71 23.09 -6.27 5.46
CA ALA A 71 21.68 -6.50 5.76
C ALA A 71 20.81 -6.46 4.49
N ARG A 72 21.07 -5.52 3.56
CA ARG A 72 20.37 -5.46 2.27
C ARG A 72 20.56 -6.74 1.45
N LEU A 73 21.78 -7.29 1.41
CA LEU A 73 22.06 -8.53 0.71
C LEU A 73 21.42 -9.74 1.40
N TYR A 74 21.33 -9.75 2.73
CA TYR A 74 20.63 -10.80 3.46
C TYR A 74 19.12 -10.76 3.22
N VAL A 75 18.50 -9.58 3.11
CA VAL A 75 17.09 -9.48 2.67
C VAL A 75 16.92 -10.09 1.26
N ASN A 76 17.81 -9.80 0.32
CA ASN A 76 17.75 -10.40 -1.02
C ASN A 76 18.01 -11.91 -1.00
N LYS A 77 18.90 -12.39 -0.12
CA LYS A 77 19.17 -13.82 0.07
C LYS A 77 17.98 -14.54 0.68
N ALA A 78 17.27 -13.90 1.61
CA ALA A 78 16.02 -14.42 2.14
C ALA A 78 14.96 -14.56 1.05
N GLU A 79 14.80 -13.55 0.18
CA GLU A 79 13.88 -13.62 -0.97
C GLU A 79 14.27 -14.74 -1.94
N TYR A 80 15.57 -14.95 -2.18
CA TYR A 80 16.06 -16.07 -2.99
C TYR A 80 15.64 -17.43 -2.41
N TYR A 81 15.85 -17.65 -1.11
CA TYR A 81 15.44 -18.89 -0.46
C TYR A 81 13.92 -19.07 -0.49
N PHE A 82 13.16 -18.00 -0.27
CA PHE A 82 11.70 -18.03 -0.37
C PHE A 82 11.23 -18.42 -1.78
N ASN A 83 11.84 -17.84 -2.83
CA ASN A 83 11.57 -18.21 -4.23
C ASN A 83 11.91 -19.68 -4.57
N LYS A 84 12.78 -20.32 -3.76
CA LYS A 84 13.14 -21.73 -3.87
C LYS A 84 12.30 -22.64 -2.96
N ASN A 85 11.24 -22.10 -2.35
CA ASN A 85 10.38 -22.77 -1.36
C ASN A 85 11.16 -23.25 -0.12
N ASP A 86 12.31 -22.64 0.18
CA ASP A 86 13.09 -22.89 1.39
C ASP A 86 12.80 -21.80 2.43
N THR A 87 11.56 -21.80 2.91
CA THR A 87 11.03 -20.77 3.82
C THR A 87 11.77 -20.74 5.16
N GLY A 88 12.28 -21.90 5.62
CA GLY A 88 13.09 -21.99 6.83
C GLY A 88 14.39 -21.19 6.73
N ASN A 89 15.18 -21.40 5.67
CA ASN A 89 16.40 -20.62 5.45
C ASN A 89 16.08 -19.17 5.07
N ALA A 90 14.96 -18.90 4.42
CA ALA A 90 14.50 -17.54 4.14
C ALA A 90 14.32 -16.75 5.44
N ILE A 91 13.53 -17.27 6.39
CA ILE A 91 13.27 -16.56 7.65
C ILE A 91 14.53 -16.44 8.51
N LYS A 92 15.34 -17.50 8.61
CA LYS A 92 16.62 -17.45 9.34
C LYS A 92 17.55 -16.38 8.77
N THR A 93 17.66 -16.30 7.45
CA THR A 93 18.48 -15.28 6.77
C THR A 93 17.93 -13.87 6.98
N LEU A 94 16.60 -13.73 6.97
CA LEU A 94 15.92 -12.46 7.23
C LEU A 94 16.13 -11.96 8.65
N GLN A 95 16.20 -12.86 9.63
CA GLN A 95 16.53 -12.53 11.02
C GLN A 95 17.97 -12.04 11.17
N SER A 96 18.92 -12.66 10.47
CA SER A 96 20.28 -12.12 10.37
C SER A 96 20.29 -10.72 9.78
N ALA A 97 19.46 -10.44 8.76
CA ALA A 97 19.32 -9.09 8.21
C ALA A 97 18.76 -8.11 9.25
N LEU A 98 17.70 -8.50 9.96
CA LEU A 98 17.08 -7.68 11.00
C LEU A 98 18.07 -7.37 12.13
N GLN A 99 18.83 -8.37 12.59
CA GLN A 99 19.86 -8.21 13.61
C GLN A 99 20.88 -7.12 13.25
N LEU A 100 21.34 -7.08 12.00
CA LEU A 100 22.30 -6.08 11.51
C LEU A 100 21.73 -4.66 11.51
N THR A 101 20.40 -4.50 11.60
CA THR A 101 19.76 -3.18 11.68
C THR A 101 19.51 -2.71 13.12
N LEU A 102 19.45 -3.64 14.07
CA LEU A 102 19.07 -3.36 15.45
C LEU A 102 20.29 -2.96 16.31
N PRO A 103 20.09 -2.10 17.33
CA PRO A 103 21.19 -1.64 18.20
C PRO A 103 21.69 -2.70 19.18
N THR A 104 20.93 -3.79 19.39
CA THR A 104 21.23 -4.84 20.37
C THR A 104 21.19 -6.22 19.73
N LYS A 105 21.97 -7.16 20.26
CA LYS A 105 21.88 -8.57 19.86
C LYS A 105 20.50 -9.15 20.25
N THR A 106 19.92 -9.92 19.35
CA THR A 106 18.58 -10.51 19.42
C THR A 106 18.64 -12.01 19.16
N ASP A 107 17.57 -12.69 19.53
CA ASP A 107 17.41 -14.13 19.27
C ASP A 107 17.27 -14.40 17.76
N SER A 108 17.84 -15.53 17.31
CA SER A 108 17.75 -16.05 15.94
C SER A 108 16.65 -17.09 15.77
N ALA A 109 15.78 -17.27 16.76
CA ALA A 109 14.61 -18.13 16.68
C ALA A 109 13.55 -17.53 15.75
N ILE A 110 12.87 -18.36 14.96
CA ILE A 110 11.77 -17.95 14.05
C ILE A 110 10.69 -17.11 14.75
N THR A 111 10.44 -17.39 16.04
CA THR A 111 9.45 -16.74 16.89
C THR A 111 9.89 -15.38 17.42
N PHE A 112 11.18 -15.03 17.31
CA PHE A 112 11.69 -13.74 17.79
C PHE A 112 11.02 -12.57 17.07
N SER A 113 10.55 -11.60 17.86
CA SER A 113 9.99 -10.34 17.37
C SER A 113 10.57 -9.19 18.21
N PRO A 114 11.17 -8.16 17.59
CA PRO A 114 11.73 -7.03 18.33
C PRO A 114 10.62 -6.15 18.91
N SER A 115 10.91 -5.50 20.03
CA SER A 115 10.00 -4.47 20.59
C SER A 115 9.97 -3.23 19.68
N PHE A 116 8.87 -2.48 19.72
CA PHE A 116 8.79 -1.20 19.01
C PHE A 116 9.89 -0.23 19.42
N LYS A 117 10.23 -0.16 20.72
CA LYS A 117 11.33 0.68 21.23
C LYS A 117 12.69 0.28 20.62
N THR A 118 12.93 -1.01 20.42
CA THR A 118 14.14 -1.50 19.77
C THR A 118 14.18 -1.14 18.29
N LEU A 119 13.01 -1.19 17.62
CA LEU A 119 12.88 -0.84 16.20
C LEU A 119 13.05 0.66 15.95
N THR A 120 12.52 1.54 16.80
CA THR A 120 12.69 2.99 16.64
C THR A 120 14.11 3.46 16.94
N ALA A 121 14.88 2.68 17.70
CA ALA A 121 16.31 2.89 17.91
C ALA A 121 17.20 2.29 16.79
N SER A 122 16.60 1.69 15.75
CA SER A 122 17.31 1.15 14.59
C SER A 122 18.04 2.26 13.84
N LYS A 123 19.28 1.98 13.41
CA LYS A 123 20.01 2.87 12.49
C LYS A 123 19.38 2.90 11.10
N HIS A 124 18.56 1.89 10.77
CA HIS A 124 17.96 1.71 9.44
C HIS A 124 16.48 1.30 9.52
N PRO A 125 15.59 2.18 9.99
CA PRO A 125 14.16 1.89 10.20
C PRO A 125 13.45 1.29 8.97
N SER A 126 13.72 1.80 7.77
CA SER A 126 13.12 1.33 6.52
C SER A 126 13.49 -0.13 6.21
N LEU A 127 14.73 -0.53 6.50
CA LEU A 127 15.18 -1.91 6.25
C LEU A 127 14.63 -2.86 7.32
N SER A 128 14.57 -2.43 8.59
CA SER A 128 13.90 -3.20 9.66
C SER A 128 12.42 -3.43 9.32
N THR A 129 11.73 -2.41 8.82
CA THR A 129 10.33 -2.48 8.38
C THR A 129 10.15 -3.46 7.20
N LEU A 130 11.05 -3.40 6.21
CA LEU A 130 11.05 -4.35 5.09
C LEU A 130 11.26 -5.79 5.56
N ALA A 131 12.15 -6.02 6.53
CA ALA A 131 12.39 -7.33 7.11
C ALA A 131 11.15 -7.85 7.86
N LEU A 132 10.45 -7.01 8.63
CA LEU A 132 9.19 -7.39 9.28
C LEU A 132 8.10 -7.74 8.27
N LYS A 133 7.95 -6.93 7.22
CA LYS A 133 7.02 -7.21 6.11
C LYS A 133 7.32 -8.54 5.45
N ASN A 134 8.58 -8.79 5.08
CA ASN A 134 8.97 -10.04 4.42
C ASN A 134 8.78 -11.25 5.33
N LYS A 135 9.02 -11.11 6.65
CA LYS A 135 8.79 -12.20 7.62
C LYS A 135 7.32 -12.61 7.60
N ALA A 136 6.42 -11.63 7.67
CA ALA A 136 4.99 -11.88 7.58
C ALA A 136 4.59 -12.48 6.22
N LYS A 137 5.09 -11.93 5.10
CA LYS A 137 4.87 -12.47 3.76
C LYS A 137 5.22 -13.96 3.71
N TYR A 138 6.42 -14.33 4.12
CA TYR A 138 6.91 -15.70 4.05
C TYR A 138 6.05 -16.67 4.88
N ILE A 139 5.60 -16.26 6.06
CA ILE A 139 4.69 -17.06 6.88
C ILE A 139 3.30 -17.19 6.24
N LEU A 140 2.75 -16.11 5.69
CA LEU A 140 1.39 -16.07 5.14
C LEU A 140 1.26 -16.76 3.78
N GLU A 141 2.34 -16.82 3.01
CA GLU A 141 2.37 -17.42 1.67
C GLU A 141 2.85 -18.87 1.66
N ASP A 142 3.54 -19.32 2.70
CA ASP A 142 3.94 -20.72 2.83
C ASP A 142 2.75 -21.60 3.26
N ASN A 143 2.55 -22.71 2.55
CA ASN A 143 1.40 -23.60 2.75
C ASN A 143 1.42 -24.33 4.09
N GLU A 144 2.61 -24.63 4.64
CA GLU A 144 2.74 -25.34 5.91
C GLU A 144 2.80 -24.37 7.08
N LEU A 145 3.57 -23.28 6.97
CA LEU A 145 3.66 -22.29 8.04
C LEU A 145 2.32 -21.58 8.26
N SER A 146 1.55 -21.34 7.21
CA SER A 146 0.25 -20.65 7.32
C SER A 146 -0.87 -21.50 7.94
N LYS A 147 -0.62 -22.78 8.24
CA LYS A 147 -1.51 -23.63 9.04
C LYS A 147 -1.22 -23.54 10.54
N ASN A 148 -0.05 -23.03 10.94
CA ASN A 148 0.34 -22.90 12.33
C ASN A 148 -0.17 -21.58 12.92
N GLN A 149 -1.08 -21.67 13.90
CA GLN A 149 -1.74 -20.51 14.51
C GLN A 149 -0.77 -19.57 15.23
N GLU A 150 0.29 -20.09 15.85
CA GLU A 150 1.31 -19.29 16.51
C GLU A 150 2.11 -18.47 15.48
N LEU A 151 2.49 -19.10 14.36
CA LEU A 151 3.18 -18.42 13.28
C LEU A 151 2.29 -17.37 12.60
N LEU A 152 1.00 -17.66 12.39
CA LEU A 152 0.05 -16.67 11.87
C LEU A 152 -0.08 -15.46 12.80
N GLN A 153 -0.13 -15.68 14.11
CA GLN A 153 -0.15 -14.60 15.10
C GLN A 153 1.16 -13.79 15.06
N LEU A 154 2.31 -14.43 14.85
CA LEU A 154 3.60 -13.76 14.65
C LEU A 154 3.65 -12.94 13.36
N ALA A 155 3.04 -13.42 12.27
CA ALA A 155 2.92 -12.67 11.03
C ALA A 155 2.07 -11.40 11.23
N TYR A 156 0.92 -11.53 11.89
CA TYR A 156 0.06 -10.40 12.26
C TYR A 156 0.80 -9.37 13.13
N GLN A 157 1.55 -9.83 14.15
CA GLN A 157 2.37 -8.95 14.99
C GLN A 157 3.47 -8.25 14.20
N SER A 158 4.13 -8.96 13.27
CA SER A 158 5.18 -8.40 12.42
C SER A 158 4.63 -7.29 11.51
N ILE A 159 3.44 -7.48 10.93
CA ILE A 159 2.75 -6.44 10.15
C ILE A 159 2.30 -5.27 11.02
N SER A 160 1.76 -5.54 12.21
CA SER A 160 1.35 -4.47 13.14
C SER A 160 2.54 -3.61 13.57
N LEU A 161 3.71 -4.22 13.79
CA LEU A 161 4.95 -3.49 14.04
C LEU A 161 5.42 -2.73 12.80
N ALA A 162 5.30 -3.33 11.60
CA ALA A 162 5.64 -2.66 10.35
C ALA A 162 4.77 -1.42 10.11
N ASP A 163 3.45 -1.48 10.35
CA ASP A 163 2.54 -0.32 10.27
C ASP A 163 2.98 0.81 11.21
N ARG A 164 3.23 0.51 12.48
CA ARG A 164 3.75 1.50 13.43
C ARG A 164 5.09 2.10 12.98
N MET A 165 5.94 1.30 12.36
CA MET A 165 7.20 1.76 11.79
C MET A 165 7.00 2.63 10.55
N ILE A 166 5.97 2.40 9.72
CA ILE A 166 5.60 3.30 8.62
C ILE A 166 5.23 4.68 9.18
N ASP A 167 4.42 4.73 10.23
CA ASP A 167 4.06 6.00 10.87
C ASP A 167 5.31 6.71 11.42
N PHE A 168 6.16 5.98 12.16
CA PHE A 168 7.44 6.49 12.68
C PHE A 168 8.34 7.03 11.56
N ILE A 169 8.55 6.25 10.50
CA ILE A 169 9.33 6.66 9.33
C ILE A 169 8.68 7.86 8.67
N ARG A 170 7.36 7.92 8.49
CA ARG A 170 6.71 9.07 7.85
C ARG A 170 6.92 10.36 8.63
N ILE A 171 6.96 10.29 9.96
CA ILE A 171 7.19 11.43 10.84
C ILE A 171 8.66 11.86 10.78
N GLU A 172 9.59 10.91 10.89
CA GLU A 172 11.04 11.18 10.94
C GLU A 172 11.69 11.37 9.55
N SER A 173 11.10 10.81 8.50
CA SER A 173 11.76 10.73 7.20
C SER A 173 11.77 12.10 6.51
N LEU A 174 12.98 12.56 6.30
CA LEU A 174 13.42 13.48 5.26
C LEU A 174 13.63 12.82 3.89
N GLU A 175 13.50 11.50 3.79
CA GLU A 175 13.96 10.72 2.65
C GLU A 175 13.09 10.92 1.41
N ASN A 176 13.76 11.22 0.29
CA ASN A 176 13.17 11.44 -1.04
C ASN A 176 12.96 10.15 -1.83
N ASP A 177 12.83 8.99 -1.19
CA ASP A 177 12.24 7.84 -1.87
C ASP A 177 10.94 8.32 -2.49
N SER A 178 10.80 8.14 -3.81
CA SER A 178 9.71 8.75 -4.56
C SER A 178 8.42 8.42 -3.81
N LYS A 179 7.64 9.45 -3.51
CA LYS A 179 6.40 9.34 -2.75
C LYS A 179 5.57 8.10 -3.16
N LEU A 180 5.54 7.85 -4.47
CA LEU A 180 4.93 6.68 -5.09
C LEU A 180 5.50 5.32 -4.63
N LEU A 181 6.82 5.16 -4.51
CA LEU A 181 7.45 3.92 -4.03
C LEU A 181 7.17 3.65 -2.54
N ARG A 182 7.00 4.71 -1.73
CA ARG A 182 6.60 4.57 -0.32
C ARG A 182 5.12 4.20 -0.18
N GLN A 183 4.25 4.79 -1.01
CA GLN A 183 2.84 4.41 -1.08
C GLN A 183 2.69 2.92 -1.41
N GLU A 184 3.36 2.45 -2.46
CA GLU A 184 3.30 1.06 -2.88
C GLU A 184 3.83 0.11 -1.79
N ALA A 185 4.94 0.47 -1.13
CA ALA A 185 5.48 -0.30 -0.02
C ALA A 185 4.51 -0.39 1.17
N ALA A 186 3.82 0.72 1.50
CA ALA A 186 2.83 0.75 2.56
C ALA A 186 1.56 -0.04 2.22
N SER A 187 1.03 0.12 1.00
CA SER A 187 -0.14 -0.65 0.53
C SER A 187 0.13 -2.15 0.55
N ASN A 188 1.34 -2.59 0.22
CA ASN A 188 1.73 -4.00 0.34
C ASN A 188 1.74 -4.49 1.80
N ILE A 189 2.16 -3.67 2.76
CA ILE A 189 2.10 -4.00 4.20
C ILE A 189 0.64 -4.14 4.64
N TYR A 190 -0.23 -3.22 4.24
CA TYR A 190 -1.65 -3.25 4.59
C TYR A 190 -2.39 -4.43 3.97
N MET A 191 -2.10 -4.77 2.71
CA MET A 191 -2.62 -5.97 2.08
C MET A 191 -2.22 -7.25 2.84
N LEU A 192 -0.96 -7.35 3.27
CA LEU A 192 -0.51 -8.47 4.10
C LEU A 192 -1.20 -8.48 5.49
N GLY A 193 -1.50 -7.30 6.05
CA GLY A 193 -2.29 -7.16 7.27
C GLY A 193 -3.70 -7.72 7.13
N VAL A 194 -4.37 -7.40 6.03
CA VAL A 194 -5.70 -7.95 5.70
C VAL A 194 -5.63 -9.46 5.49
N LYS A 195 -4.62 -9.96 4.77
CA LYS A 195 -4.40 -11.40 4.58
C LYS A 195 -4.16 -12.14 5.91
N ALA A 196 -3.39 -11.55 6.82
CA ALA A 196 -3.19 -12.09 8.17
C ALA A 196 -4.50 -12.12 8.96
N CYS A 197 -5.29 -11.04 8.89
CA CYS A 197 -6.60 -10.96 9.54
C CYS A 197 -7.58 -12.00 8.98
N TYR A 198 -7.59 -12.22 7.66
CA TYR A 198 -8.39 -13.25 7.02
C TYR A 198 -8.03 -14.64 7.55
N LYS A 199 -6.75 -15.00 7.54
CA LYS A 199 -6.29 -16.31 8.05
C LYS A 199 -6.55 -16.51 9.55
N LEU A 200 -6.53 -15.43 10.34
CA LEU A 200 -6.82 -15.46 11.78
C LEU A 200 -8.31 -15.28 12.12
N ASN A 201 -9.19 -15.12 11.13
CA ASN A 201 -10.61 -14.80 11.31
C ASN A 201 -10.86 -13.54 12.18
N LYS A 202 -10.15 -12.45 11.85
CA LYS A 202 -10.17 -11.14 12.51
C LYS A 202 -10.71 -10.02 11.61
N PRO A 203 -11.98 -10.08 11.18
CA PRO A 203 -12.52 -9.16 10.18
C PRO A 203 -12.58 -7.70 10.67
N ASN A 204 -12.76 -7.46 11.96
CA ASN A 204 -12.78 -6.11 12.53
C ASN A 204 -11.41 -5.44 12.49
N GLU A 205 -10.33 -6.21 12.68
CA GLU A 205 -8.96 -5.72 12.57
C GLU A 205 -8.54 -5.52 11.12
N ALA A 206 -9.13 -6.27 10.18
CA ALA A 206 -8.92 -6.04 8.76
C ALA A 206 -9.42 -4.66 8.31
N PHE A 207 -10.54 -4.19 8.86
CA PHE A 207 -11.05 -2.83 8.63
C PHE A 207 -9.98 -1.77 8.89
N TYR A 208 -9.24 -1.89 10.00
CA TYR A 208 -8.17 -0.96 10.32
C TYR A 208 -7.14 -0.87 9.20
N PHE A 209 -6.63 -2.01 8.69
CA PHE A 209 -5.62 -2.00 7.64
C PHE A 209 -6.15 -1.47 6.30
N ILE A 210 -7.40 -1.78 5.95
CA ILE A 210 -8.04 -1.27 4.72
C ILE A 210 -8.19 0.25 4.80
N GLU A 211 -8.77 0.75 5.87
CA GLU A 211 -9.00 2.18 6.06
C GLU A 211 -7.70 2.95 6.25
N LYS A 212 -6.70 2.37 6.94
CA LYS A 212 -5.36 2.95 7.06
C LYS A 212 -4.70 3.13 5.69
N ASN A 213 -4.81 2.14 4.80
CA ASN A 213 -4.30 2.22 3.43
C ASN A 213 -4.96 3.40 2.68
N ARG A 214 -6.29 3.51 2.72
CA ARG A 214 -7.03 4.60 2.06
C ARG A 214 -6.68 5.97 2.64
N ALA A 215 -6.64 6.07 3.96
CA ALA A 215 -6.35 7.32 4.65
C ALA A 215 -4.91 7.79 4.40
N LEU A 216 -3.94 6.86 4.30
CA LEU A 216 -2.57 7.18 3.90
C LEU A 216 -2.51 7.74 2.48
N LEU A 217 -3.16 7.07 1.50
CA LEU A 217 -3.23 7.54 0.12
C LEU A 217 -3.90 8.92 0.01
N LEU A 218 -4.94 9.17 0.80
CA LEU A 218 -5.66 10.44 0.81
C LEU A 218 -4.86 11.57 1.46
N LEU A 219 -4.32 11.38 2.66
CA LEU A 219 -3.57 12.40 3.39
C LEU A 219 -2.35 12.87 2.63
N GLU A 220 -1.70 11.96 1.92
CA GLU A 220 -0.60 12.31 1.06
C GLU A 220 -1.00 13.24 -0.09
N ASN A 221 -2.25 13.22 -0.55
CA ASN A 221 -2.78 14.09 -1.59
C ASN A 221 -3.42 15.38 -1.03
N ILE A 222 -3.82 15.41 0.24
CA ILE A 222 -4.47 16.57 0.89
C ILE A 222 -3.47 17.52 1.60
N LYS A 223 -2.23 17.08 1.87
CA LYS A 223 -1.20 17.76 2.70
C LYS A 223 -0.85 19.23 2.37
N ASN A 224 -1.36 19.81 1.29
CA ASN A 224 -1.15 21.22 0.98
C ASN A 224 -2.00 22.19 1.82
N LYS A 225 -3.03 21.72 2.56
CA LYS A 225 -3.91 22.60 3.36
C LYS A 225 -3.56 22.73 4.85
N THR A 226 -2.71 21.88 5.42
CA THR A 226 -2.41 21.86 6.87
C THR A 226 -1.30 22.83 7.30
N ASN A 227 -0.63 23.51 6.36
CA ASN A 227 0.39 24.54 6.63
C ASN A 227 -0.19 25.83 7.25
N SER A 228 -1.52 25.94 7.38
CA SER A 228 -2.19 27.13 7.92
C SER A 228 -1.99 27.36 9.43
N SER A 229 -1.39 26.40 10.16
CA SER A 229 -1.22 26.46 11.62
C SER A 229 0.19 26.85 12.10
N LEU A 230 1.18 26.96 11.20
CA LEU A 230 2.54 27.34 11.55
C LEU A 230 2.86 28.78 11.11
N PRO A 231 3.66 29.54 11.87
CA PRO A 231 4.22 30.80 11.39
C PRO A 231 5.04 30.57 10.11
N ALA A 232 4.93 31.50 9.16
CA ALA A 232 5.62 31.42 7.87
C ALA A 232 7.14 31.21 8.01
N ALA A 233 7.76 31.81 9.03
CA ALA A 233 9.18 31.64 9.32
C ALA A 233 9.55 30.19 9.66
N ILE A 234 8.71 29.48 10.43
CA ILE A 234 8.94 28.08 10.81
C ILE A 234 8.76 27.15 9.61
N LEU A 235 7.77 27.43 8.75
CA LEU A 235 7.58 26.71 7.50
C LEU A 235 8.77 26.89 6.56
N GLN A 236 9.26 28.12 6.43
CA GLN A 236 10.43 28.43 5.60
C GLN A 236 11.69 27.74 6.14
N GLN A 237 11.86 27.70 7.46
CA GLN A 237 12.96 26.98 8.10
C GLN A 237 12.88 25.46 7.82
N GLU A 238 11.70 24.84 7.94
CA GLU A 238 11.49 23.43 7.60
C GLU A 238 11.80 23.15 6.12
N GLN A 239 11.37 24.03 5.21
CA GLN A 239 11.63 23.92 3.78
C GLN A 239 13.12 24.04 3.45
N GLU A 240 13.84 24.95 4.12
CA GLU A 240 15.26 25.15 3.88
C GLU A 240 16.08 23.93 4.32
N TYR A 241 15.77 23.34 5.48
CA TYR A 241 16.37 22.07 5.89
C TYR A 241 16.14 20.99 4.82
N LYS A 242 14.90 20.79 4.36
CA LYS A 242 14.57 19.79 3.33
C LYS A 242 15.34 20.03 2.02
N LYS A 243 15.43 21.29 1.58
CA LYS A 243 16.14 21.68 0.36
C LYS A 243 17.64 21.38 0.45
N ARG A 244 18.28 21.74 1.57
CA ARG A 244 19.71 21.47 1.81
C ARG A 244 19.99 19.98 1.91
N ILE A 245 19.14 19.23 2.62
CA ILE A 245 19.25 17.77 2.74
C ILE A 245 19.11 17.11 1.36
N TYR A 246 18.16 17.55 0.55
CA TYR A 246 17.98 17.07 -0.83
C TYR A 246 19.21 17.37 -1.71
N ALA A 247 19.77 18.57 -1.61
CA ALA A 247 20.98 18.94 -2.36
C ALA A 247 22.17 18.04 -2.00
N LEU A 248 22.39 17.82 -0.69
CA LEU A 248 23.46 16.93 -0.21
C LEU A 248 23.21 15.46 -0.62
N GLU A 249 21.98 14.98 -0.54
CA GLU A 249 21.61 13.63 -0.99
C GLU A 249 21.88 13.41 -2.47
N ASN A 250 21.51 14.37 -3.33
CA ASN A 250 21.81 14.33 -4.76
C ASN A 250 23.32 14.35 -5.04
N GLN A 251 24.08 15.16 -4.29
CA GLN A 251 25.54 15.19 -4.42
C GLN A 251 26.17 13.87 -3.99
N LEU A 252 25.71 13.26 -2.90
CA LEU A 252 26.15 11.95 -2.43
C LEU A 252 25.80 10.81 -3.40
N ASN A 253 24.73 10.95 -4.18
CA ASN A 253 24.38 10.01 -5.24
C ASN A 253 25.34 10.07 -6.44
N LEU A 254 26.02 11.22 -6.63
CA LEU A 254 26.93 11.48 -7.76
C LEU A 254 28.41 11.40 -7.39
N THR A 255 28.76 11.59 -6.11
CA THR A 255 30.13 11.71 -5.63
C THR A 255 30.33 11.00 -4.29
N GLU A 256 31.46 10.31 -4.14
CA GLU A 256 31.87 9.69 -2.87
C GLU A 256 32.72 10.70 -2.06
N SER A 257 32.11 11.36 -1.09
CA SER A 257 32.79 12.27 -0.17
C SER A 257 32.39 11.99 1.27
N SER A 258 33.36 11.59 2.09
CA SER A 258 33.16 11.37 3.53
C SER A 258 32.75 12.67 4.24
N ALA A 259 33.25 13.82 3.78
CA ALA A 259 32.87 15.14 4.29
C ALA A 259 31.39 15.44 4.01
N LEU A 260 30.92 15.22 2.77
CA LEU A 260 29.50 15.38 2.43
C LEU A 260 28.61 14.40 3.19
N LYS A 261 29.08 13.17 3.42
CA LYS A 261 28.35 12.15 4.20
C LYS A 261 28.18 12.61 5.65
N ASN A 262 29.24 13.13 6.27
CA ASN A 262 29.19 13.67 7.63
C ASN A 262 28.32 14.93 7.72
N GLU A 263 28.39 15.83 6.74
CA GLU A 263 27.54 17.02 6.66
C GLU A 263 26.06 16.63 6.53
N TYR A 264 25.75 15.68 5.64
CA TYR A 264 24.39 15.14 5.47
C TYR A 264 23.87 14.52 6.76
N HIS A 265 24.67 13.71 7.46
CA HIS A 265 24.28 13.13 8.74
C HIS A 265 24.05 14.18 9.82
N SER A 266 24.93 15.18 9.92
CA SER A 266 24.80 16.27 10.89
C SER A 266 23.54 17.09 10.63
N LEU A 267 23.29 17.45 9.36
CA LEU A 267 22.10 18.20 8.96
C LEU A 267 20.81 17.40 9.19
N LYS A 268 20.83 16.07 9.03
CA LYS A 268 19.72 15.18 9.41
C LYS A 268 19.44 15.23 10.92
N ILE A 269 20.49 15.21 11.74
CA ILE A 269 20.36 15.32 13.20
C ILE A 269 19.74 16.67 13.58
N ASP A 270 20.23 17.77 12.99
CA ASP A 270 19.73 19.11 13.27
C ASP A 270 18.26 19.27 12.89
N TYR A 271 17.87 18.78 11.71
CA TYR A 271 16.46 18.77 11.31
C TYR A 271 15.59 17.92 12.24
N ASN A 272 16.07 16.75 12.67
CA ASN A 272 15.33 15.91 13.61
C ASN A 272 15.12 16.62 14.96
N ASN A 273 16.13 17.34 15.45
CA ASN A 273 16.00 18.16 16.65
C ASN A 273 15.02 19.32 16.43
N PHE A 274 15.04 19.97 15.27
CA PHE A 274 14.07 20.99 14.89
C PHE A 274 12.64 20.43 14.89
N ILE A 275 12.37 19.30 14.25
CA ILE A 275 11.04 18.67 14.24
C ILE A 275 10.59 18.27 15.65
N LYS A 276 11.49 17.73 16.49
CA LYS A 276 11.20 17.45 17.90
C LYS A 276 10.86 18.71 18.68
N SER A 277 11.49 19.85 18.40
CA SER A 277 11.13 21.11 19.05
C SER A 277 9.71 21.58 18.70
N LEU A 278 9.20 21.21 17.52
CA LEU A 278 7.83 21.50 17.10
C LEU A 278 6.78 20.66 17.84
N GLU A 279 7.15 19.50 18.38
CA GLU A 279 6.25 18.69 19.24
C GLU A 279 5.79 19.49 20.47
N VAL A 280 6.73 20.18 21.10
CA VAL A 280 6.47 21.00 22.29
C VAL A 280 5.85 22.34 21.92
N SER A 281 6.37 22.99 20.87
CA SER A 281 6.03 24.38 20.54
C SER A 281 4.77 24.52 19.68
N TYR A 282 4.47 23.50 18.87
CA TYR A 282 3.34 23.48 17.91
C TYR A 282 2.67 22.10 17.91
N PRO A 283 2.10 21.65 19.05
CA PRO A 283 1.55 20.30 19.19
C PRO A 283 0.44 19.99 18.18
N ALA A 284 -0.38 20.99 17.81
CA ALA A 284 -1.41 20.81 16.79
C ALA A 284 -0.84 20.47 15.40
N TYR A 285 0.23 21.17 14.99
CA TYR A 285 0.94 20.87 13.74
C TYR A 285 1.59 19.49 13.78
N TYR A 286 2.28 19.19 14.88
CA TYR A 286 2.97 17.92 15.07
C TYR A 286 1.97 16.74 15.07
N ASN A 287 0.88 16.84 15.82
CA ASN A 287 -0.17 15.82 15.89
C ASN A 287 -0.90 15.61 14.56
N ALA A 288 -1.17 16.68 13.80
CA ALA A 288 -1.76 16.59 12.47
C ALA A 288 -0.83 15.88 11.45
N LYS A 289 0.49 15.95 11.64
CA LYS A 289 1.49 15.23 10.84
C LYS A 289 1.60 13.75 11.26
N GLN A 290 1.35 13.45 12.54
CA GLN A 290 1.47 12.12 13.13
C GLN A 290 0.27 11.22 12.88
N ASN A 291 -0.94 11.70 13.13
CA ASN A 291 -2.10 10.82 13.30
C ASN A 291 -2.95 10.72 12.05
N ILE A 292 -2.74 9.63 11.30
CA ILE A 292 -3.82 9.07 10.48
C ILE A 292 -4.81 8.44 11.44
N HIS A 293 -5.83 9.21 11.82
CA HIS A 293 -6.96 8.63 12.55
C HIS A 293 -7.68 7.67 11.62
N VAL A 294 -7.89 6.44 12.10
CA VAL A 294 -8.76 5.45 11.47
C VAL A 294 -9.91 5.26 12.45
N GLU A 295 -11.14 5.37 11.94
CA GLU A 295 -12.32 5.20 12.77
C GLU A 295 -12.39 3.78 13.35
N ASN A 296 -13.11 3.62 14.46
CA ASN A 296 -13.41 2.28 14.97
C ASN A 296 -14.61 1.71 14.23
N ILE A 297 -14.51 0.45 13.78
CA ILE A 297 -15.63 -0.25 13.14
C ILE A 297 -16.89 -0.29 14.04
N ALA A 298 -16.71 -0.35 15.36
CA ALA A 298 -17.83 -0.30 16.30
C ALA A 298 -18.64 1.00 16.13
N SER A 299 -17.96 2.15 16.06
CA SER A 299 -18.59 3.46 15.82
C SER A 299 -19.31 3.52 14.47
N ILE A 300 -18.76 2.87 13.43
CA ILE A 300 -19.42 2.77 12.12
C ILE A 300 -20.69 1.92 12.23
N LYS A 301 -20.65 0.79 12.94
CA LYS A 301 -21.79 -0.11 13.11
C LYS A 301 -22.91 0.53 13.95
N GLU A 302 -22.57 1.34 14.96
CA GLU A 302 -23.54 2.06 15.80
C GLU A 302 -24.45 2.99 14.99
N VAL A 303 -23.92 3.64 13.95
CA VAL A 303 -24.67 4.59 13.11
C VAL A 303 -25.27 3.95 11.85
N LEU A 304 -25.04 2.66 11.62
CA LEU A 304 -25.53 1.95 10.44
C LEU A 304 -26.97 1.48 10.65
N ASP A 305 -27.83 1.67 9.64
CA ASP A 305 -29.21 1.17 9.69
C ASP A 305 -29.30 -0.34 9.43
N ASP A 306 -30.41 -0.98 9.79
CA ASP A 306 -30.61 -2.43 9.68
C ASP A 306 -30.77 -2.90 8.21
N HIS A 307 -30.88 -1.96 7.27
CA HIS A 307 -31.14 -2.18 5.84
C HIS A 307 -29.93 -1.90 4.96
N THR A 308 -28.76 -1.61 5.54
CA THR A 308 -27.55 -1.23 4.82
C THR A 308 -26.45 -2.29 4.97
N THR A 309 -25.82 -2.64 3.85
CA THR A 309 -24.59 -3.43 3.80
C THR A 309 -23.49 -2.60 3.16
N ILE A 310 -22.35 -2.51 3.83
CA ILE A 310 -21.16 -1.89 3.26
C ILE A 310 -20.27 -2.98 2.68
N LEU A 311 -19.86 -2.79 1.43
CA LEU A 311 -18.98 -3.68 0.68
C LEU A 311 -17.68 -2.93 0.40
N GLU A 312 -16.67 -3.19 1.22
CA GLU A 312 -15.39 -2.51 1.14
C GLU A 312 -14.30 -3.41 0.56
N TYR A 313 -13.73 -2.97 -0.55
CA TYR A 313 -12.73 -3.73 -1.29
C TYR A 313 -11.31 -3.25 -0.95
N ILE A 314 -10.35 -4.17 -0.98
CA ILE A 314 -8.92 -3.89 -1.09
C ILE A 314 -8.32 -4.85 -2.12
N ILE A 315 -7.68 -4.30 -3.16
CA ILE A 315 -7.23 -5.11 -4.31
C ILE A 315 -5.85 -4.67 -4.78
N ASN A 316 -5.00 -5.65 -5.12
CA ASN A 316 -3.80 -5.45 -5.90
C ASN A 316 -3.77 -6.41 -7.11
N LYS A 317 -2.63 -6.50 -7.80
CA LYS A 317 -2.47 -7.34 -9.01
C LYS A 317 -2.57 -8.85 -8.77
N GLU A 318 -2.39 -9.31 -7.54
CA GLU A 318 -2.29 -10.74 -7.22
C GLU A 318 -3.39 -11.24 -6.27
N HIS A 319 -3.90 -10.37 -5.40
CA HIS A 319 -4.83 -10.70 -4.34
C HIS A 319 -5.90 -9.61 -4.19
N GLY A 320 -7.08 -10.02 -3.72
CA GLY A 320 -8.15 -9.09 -3.35
C GLY A 320 -8.96 -9.62 -2.18
N PHE A 321 -9.47 -8.70 -1.37
CA PHE A 321 -10.38 -9.02 -0.28
C PHE A 321 -11.61 -8.12 -0.33
N LEU A 322 -12.73 -8.67 0.15
CA LEU A 322 -13.99 -7.95 0.38
C LEU A 322 -14.32 -8.02 1.87
N LEU A 323 -14.36 -6.85 2.50
CA LEU A 323 -14.90 -6.67 3.84
C LEU A 323 -16.39 -6.31 3.73
N ILE A 324 -17.24 -7.13 4.32
CA ILE A 324 -18.69 -6.94 4.39
C ILE A 324 -19.02 -6.48 5.79
N ILE A 325 -19.64 -5.31 5.91
CA ILE A 325 -20.04 -4.73 7.19
C ILE A 325 -21.55 -4.51 7.19
N THR A 326 -22.23 -5.09 8.17
CA THR A 326 -23.62 -4.75 8.53
C THR A 326 -23.64 -4.30 9.99
N LYS A 327 -24.79 -3.84 10.46
CA LYS A 327 -24.94 -3.37 11.84
C LYS A 327 -24.55 -4.44 12.87
N ASP A 328 -24.86 -5.69 12.59
CA ASP A 328 -24.61 -6.78 13.54
C ASP A 328 -23.34 -7.57 13.21
N ASN A 329 -22.98 -7.70 11.93
CA ASN A 329 -21.95 -8.62 11.49
C ASN A 329 -20.84 -7.97 10.68
N THR A 330 -19.67 -8.58 10.72
CA THR A 330 -18.52 -8.22 9.88
C THR A 330 -17.92 -9.51 9.33
N ARG A 331 -17.80 -9.62 8.01
CA ARG A 331 -17.21 -10.79 7.33
C ARG A 331 -16.11 -10.33 6.38
N LEU A 332 -15.01 -11.08 6.34
CA LEU A 332 -13.92 -10.85 5.41
C LEU A 332 -13.83 -12.03 4.45
N LEU A 333 -13.96 -11.76 3.15
CA LEU A 333 -13.90 -12.75 2.09
C LEU A 333 -12.64 -12.56 1.25
N ASP A 334 -12.00 -13.66 0.90
CA ASP A 334 -10.92 -13.71 -0.09
C ASP A 334 -11.52 -13.77 -1.50
N LEU A 335 -11.10 -12.86 -2.37
CA LEU A 335 -11.54 -12.79 -3.77
C LEU A 335 -10.66 -13.66 -4.70
N GLY A 336 -9.60 -14.29 -4.16
CA GLY A 336 -8.70 -15.15 -4.89
C GLY A 336 -7.68 -14.39 -5.74
N ASP A 337 -7.24 -15.03 -6.83
CA ASP A 337 -6.27 -14.47 -7.78
C ASP A 337 -6.94 -13.39 -8.65
N THR A 338 -6.42 -12.17 -8.57
CA THR A 338 -6.95 -10.99 -9.27
C THR A 338 -6.22 -10.66 -10.58
N LYS A 339 -5.27 -11.48 -11.04
CA LYS A 339 -4.46 -11.19 -12.25
C LYS A 339 -5.28 -10.90 -13.51
N ASN A 340 -6.40 -11.60 -13.67
CA ASN A 340 -7.27 -11.44 -14.83
C ASN A 340 -8.39 -10.40 -14.61
N LEU A 341 -8.55 -9.90 -13.38
CA LEU A 341 -9.67 -9.04 -13.01
C LEU A 341 -9.64 -7.72 -13.81
N GLU A 342 -8.48 -7.07 -13.91
CA GLU A 342 -8.33 -5.83 -14.67
C GLU A 342 -8.67 -6.01 -16.16
N THR A 343 -8.20 -7.09 -16.78
CA THR A 343 -8.53 -7.43 -18.16
C THR A 343 -10.04 -7.62 -18.34
N LYS A 344 -10.68 -8.34 -17.42
CA LYS A 344 -12.12 -8.62 -17.46
C LYS A 344 -12.96 -7.35 -17.23
N ILE A 345 -12.53 -6.46 -16.34
CA ILE A 345 -13.15 -5.14 -16.16
C ILE A 345 -13.03 -4.32 -17.44
N ASN A 346 -11.86 -4.28 -18.07
CA ASN A 346 -11.65 -3.54 -19.32
C ASN A 346 -12.48 -4.10 -20.47
N GLU A 347 -12.59 -5.43 -20.60
CA GLU A 347 -13.49 -6.09 -21.54
C GLU A 347 -14.94 -5.68 -21.29
N TYR A 348 -15.38 -5.72 -20.04
CA TYR A 348 -16.73 -5.32 -19.64
C TYR A 348 -17.03 -3.85 -19.95
N LEU A 349 -16.14 -2.94 -19.56
CA LEU A 349 -16.26 -1.50 -19.80
C LEU A 349 -16.30 -1.16 -21.29
N LYS A 350 -15.53 -1.86 -22.14
CA LYS A 350 -15.59 -1.67 -23.59
C LYS A 350 -16.96 -2.05 -24.16
N ARG A 351 -17.60 -3.10 -23.62
CA ARG A 351 -18.89 -3.60 -24.06
C ARG A 351 -20.05 -2.71 -23.63
N ILE A 352 -20.08 -2.22 -22.39
CA ILE A 352 -21.17 -1.34 -21.94
C ILE A 352 -21.16 0.05 -22.60
N ARG A 353 -20.03 0.45 -23.20
CA ARG A 353 -19.90 1.72 -23.95
C ARG A 353 -20.53 1.70 -25.34
N HIS A 354 -20.86 0.52 -25.88
CA HIS A 354 -21.39 0.37 -27.22
C HIS A 354 -22.65 -0.50 -27.21
N PRO A 355 -23.64 -0.23 -28.08
CA PRO A 355 -24.77 -1.14 -28.24
C PRO A 355 -24.29 -2.53 -28.64
N LEU A 356 -24.81 -3.57 -27.97
CA LEU A 356 -24.60 -4.96 -28.34
C LEU A 356 -25.43 -5.26 -29.60
N LYS A 357 -24.78 -5.64 -30.70
CA LYS A 357 -25.42 -5.78 -32.02
C LYS A 357 -25.61 -7.23 -32.46
N THR A 358 -24.81 -8.15 -31.92
CA THR A 358 -24.85 -9.57 -32.30
C THR A 358 -25.11 -10.47 -31.09
N SER A 359 -25.63 -11.66 -31.34
CA SER A 359 -25.83 -12.69 -30.29
C SER A 359 -24.51 -13.09 -29.63
N GLU A 360 -23.40 -13.13 -30.39
CA GLU A 360 -22.07 -13.42 -29.87
C GLU A 360 -21.58 -12.31 -28.91
N GLU A 361 -21.81 -11.05 -29.25
CA GLU A 361 -21.48 -9.92 -28.37
C GLU A 361 -22.26 -9.97 -27.06
N LEU A 362 -23.54 -10.33 -27.13
CA LEU A 362 -24.39 -10.51 -25.96
C LEU A 362 -23.95 -11.68 -25.09
N GLU A 363 -23.58 -12.81 -25.69
CA GLU A 363 -23.09 -13.97 -24.97
C GLU A 363 -21.76 -13.67 -24.25
N ASN A 364 -20.82 -13.04 -24.95
CA ASN A 364 -19.54 -12.63 -24.37
C ASN A 364 -19.70 -11.60 -23.26
N TYR A 365 -20.63 -10.66 -23.43
CA TYR A 365 -21.02 -9.72 -22.39
C TYR A 365 -21.56 -10.45 -21.15
N ASN A 366 -22.53 -11.36 -21.32
CA ASN A 366 -23.12 -12.11 -20.21
C ASN A 366 -22.08 -12.96 -19.47
N LYS A 367 -21.19 -13.64 -20.20
CA LYS A 367 -20.07 -14.40 -19.61
C LYS A 367 -19.15 -13.52 -18.76
N THR A 368 -18.80 -12.34 -19.28
CA THR A 368 -17.91 -11.39 -18.58
C THR A 368 -18.61 -10.79 -17.36
N ALA A 369 -19.87 -10.39 -17.50
CA ALA A 369 -20.68 -9.83 -16.42
C ALA A 369 -20.86 -10.84 -15.28
N HIS A 370 -21.19 -12.09 -15.61
CA HIS A 370 -21.34 -13.17 -14.64
C HIS A 370 -20.03 -13.52 -13.94
N TYR A 371 -18.92 -13.55 -14.68
CA TYR A 371 -17.58 -13.72 -14.08
C TYR A 371 -17.26 -12.62 -13.07
N LEU A 372 -17.48 -11.35 -13.43
CA LEU A 372 -17.23 -10.22 -12.53
C LEU A 372 -18.15 -10.26 -11.31
N TYR A 373 -19.43 -10.58 -11.48
CA TYR A 373 -20.35 -10.75 -10.37
C TYR A 373 -19.87 -11.81 -9.37
N ASN A 374 -19.57 -13.03 -9.84
CA ASN A 374 -19.14 -14.12 -8.98
C ASN A 374 -17.79 -13.84 -8.31
N THR A 375 -16.90 -13.11 -8.98
CA THR A 375 -15.58 -12.75 -8.46
C THR A 375 -15.67 -11.66 -7.40
N LEU A 376 -16.50 -10.64 -7.62
CA LEU A 376 -16.58 -9.45 -6.74
C LEU A 376 -17.60 -9.59 -5.62
N LEU A 377 -18.56 -10.50 -5.77
CA LEU A 377 -19.59 -10.81 -4.78
C LEU A 377 -19.66 -12.32 -4.53
N PRO A 378 -18.58 -12.96 -4.02
CA PRO A 378 -18.55 -14.40 -3.75
C PRO A 378 -19.34 -14.77 -2.47
N ILE A 379 -20.54 -14.23 -2.34
CA ILE A 379 -21.39 -14.31 -1.16
C ILE A 379 -22.31 -15.52 -1.30
N LYS A 380 -22.07 -16.54 -0.47
CA LYS A 380 -22.87 -17.77 -0.45
C LYS A 380 -24.22 -17.61 0.25
N ASP A 381 -24.28 -16.73 1.24
CA ASP A 381 -25.47 -16.46 2.04
C ASP A 381 -26.01 -15.07 1.66
N PRO A 382 -27.03 -14.99 0.78
CA PRO A 382 -27.51 -13.71 0.27
C PRO A 382 -28.18 -12.85 1.34
N THR A 383 -28.56 -13.42 2.49
CA THR A 383 -29.23 -12.67 3.58
C THR A 383 -28.33 -11.61 4.22
N ILE A 384 -27.02 -11.69 3.98
CA ILE A 384 -26.06 -10.67 4.39
C ILE A 384 -26.20 -9.38 3.59
N LEU A 385 -26.64 -9.48 2.32
CA LEU A 385 -26.89 -8.32 1.48
C LEU A 385 -28.26 -7.76 1.83
N LYS A 386 -28.27 -6.56 2.40
CA LYS A 386 -29.49 -5.80 2.68
C LYS A 386 -29.88 -4.94 1.48
N ASN A 387 -31.08 -4.38 1.52
CA ASN A 387 -31.67 -3.61 0.42
C ASN A 387 -30.81 -2.43 -0.05
N LYS A 388 -29.99 -1.84 0.82
CA LYS A 388 -29.05 -0.77 0.47
C LYS A 388 -27.62 -1.28 0.50
N LEU A 389 -26.89 -1.05 -0.59
CA LEU A 389 -25.47 -1.36 -0.71
C LEU A 389 -24.65 -0.07 -0.78
N VAL A 390 -23.69 0.06 0.12
CA VAL A 390 -22.66 1.10 0.07
C VAL A 390 -21.37 0.45 -0.41
N ILE A 391 -20.95 0.76 -1.62
CA ILE A 391 -19.78 0.15 -2.25
C ILE A 391 -18.59 1.09 -2.08
N ILE A 392 -17.51 0.54 -1.54
CA ILE A 392 -16.24 1.25 -1.37
C ILE A 392 -15.21 0.55 -2.27
N PRO A 393 -15.11 0.95 -3.55
CA PRO A 393 -14.23 0.30 -4.51
C PRO A 393 -12.76 0.61 -4.21
N ASP A 394 -11.87 -0.20 -4.77
CA ASP A 394 -10.42 0.03 -4.75
C ASP A 394 -9.82 -0.23 -6.15
N TYR A 395 -8.66 0.36 -6.42
CA TYR A 395 -7.91 0.16 -7.67
C TYR A 395 -8.80 0.34 -8.92
N THR A 396 -8.79 -0.62 -9.85
CA THR A 396 -9.56 -0.59 -11.10
C THR A 396 -11.08 -0.66 -10.91
N LEU A 397 -11.56 -1.09 -9.74
CA LEU A 397 -13.00 -1.13 -9.43
C LEU A 397 -13.63 0.25 -9.33
N GLN A 398 -12.83 1.31 -9.13
CA GLN A 398 -13.35 2.68 -9.09
C GLN A 398 -14.07 3.10 -10.38
N ASN A 399 -13.72 2.44 -11.50
CA ASN A 399 -14.34 2.68 -12.80
C ASN A 399 -15.46 1.70 -13.14
N LEU A 400 -15.75 0.72 -12.27
CA LEU A 400 -16.73 -0.32 -12.53
C LEU A 400 -18.11 0.12 -12.03
N PRO A 401 -19.13 0.21 -12.91
CA PRO A 401 -20.52 0.37 -12.48
C PRO A 401 -21.03 -0.96 -11.90
N PHE A 402 -21.01 -1.10 -10.57
CA PHE A 402 -21.51 -2.30 -9.91
C PHE A 402 -23.00 -2.50 -10.18
N GLU A 403 -23.77 -1.43 -10.31
CA GLU A 403 -25.21 -1.46 -10.62
C GLU A 403 -25.55 -2.24 -11.88
N SER A 404 -24.64 -2.30 -12.85
CA SER A 404 -24.83 -3.02 -14.10
C SER A 404 -24.26 -4.45 -14.09
N LEU A 405 -23.62 -4.89 -13.00
CA LEU A 405 -23.24 -6.28 -12.87
C LEU A 405 -24.48 -7.16 -12.82
N LYS A 406 -24.38 -8.31 -13.50
CA LYS A 406 -25.51 -9.18 -13.79
C LYS A 406 -25.30 -10.53 -13.13
N ASN A 407 -26.30 -10.99 -12.40
CA ASN A 407 -26.40 -12.37 -11.96
C ASN A 407 -27.58 -13.03 -12.67
N ASN A 408 -27.31 -14.07 -13.45
CA ASN A 408 -28.29 -14.64 -14.39
C ASN A 408 -28.86 -13.56 -15.32
N ASP A 409 -30.16 -13.28 -15.21
CA ASP A 409 -30.89 -12.31 -16.02
C ASP A 409 -31.21 -10.97 -15.35
N LYS A 410 -30.78 -10.78 -14.10
CA LYS A 410 -31.04 -9.55 -13.33
C LYS A 410 -29.80 -8.74 -13.06
N TYR A 411 -29.92 -7.42 -13.17
CA TYR A 411 -28.91 -6.47 -12.74
C TYR A 411 -28.97 -6.22 -11.23
N LEU A 412 -27.82 -5.92 -10.61
CA LEU A 412 -27.76 -5.61 -9.18
C LEU A 412 -28.69 -4.45 -8.78
N ILE A 413 -28.86 -3.44 -9.65
CA ILE A 413 -29.76 -2.31 -9.39
C ILE A 413 -31.24 -2.69 -9.30
N GLU A 414 -31.63 -3.86 -9.84
CA GLU A 414 -33.01 -4.33 -9.75
C GLU A 414 -33.36 -4.83 -8.36
N ASP A 415 -32.37 -5.33 -7.62
CA ASP A 415 -32.57 -5.90 -6.28
C ASP A 415 -32.09 -4.94 -5.15
N PHE A 416 -31.21 -3.96 -5.45
CA PHE A 416 -30.54 -3.14 -4.45
C PHE A 416 -30.48 -1.63 -4.79
N GLU A 417 -30.62 -0.78 -3.75
CA GLU A 417 -30.23 0.64 -3.81
C GLU A 417 -28.71 0.74 -3.65
N ILE A 418 -28.00 1.24 -4.67
CA ILE A 418 -26.53 1.27 -4.69
C ILE A 418 -26.02 2.69 -4.52
N SER A 419 -25.07 2.86 -3.61
CA SER A 419 -24.34 4.10 -3.38
C SER A 419 -22.85 3.82 -3.26
N TYR A 420 -22.02 4.86 -3.43
CA TYR A 420 -20.58 4.74 -3.41
C TYR A 420 -19.95 5.66 -2.36
N ALA A 421 -18.89 5.18 -1.71
CA ALA A 421 -18.06 5.98 -0.83
C ALA A 421 -16.57 5.74 -1.09
N TYR A 422 -15.73 6.70 -0.69
CA TYR A 422 -14.27 6.57 -0.84
C TYR A 422 -13.62 5.83 0.34
N SER A 423 -14.04 6.10 1.57
CA SER A 423 -13.57 5.48 2.82
C SER A 423 -14.58 5.82 3.91
N LEU A 424 -14.75 4.93 4.89
CA LEU A 424 -15.64 5.15 6.03
C LEU A 424 -15.07 6.15 7.03
N THR A 425 -13.76 6.09 7.29
CA THR A 425 -13.03 7.07 8.11
C THR A 425 -13.16 8.45 7.50
N PHE A 426 -12.94 8.56 6.18
CA PHE A 426 -13.08 9.85 5.51
C PHE A 426 -14.53 10.35 5.58
N LEU A 427 -15.52 9.50 5.27
CA LEU A 427 -16.93 9.87 5.34
C LEU A 427 -17.29 10.41 6.73
N ASN A 428 -16.87 9.74 7.80
CA ASN A 428 -17.15 10.17 9.17
C ASN A 428 -16.46 11.50 9.51
N SER A 429 -15.17 11.64 9.15
CA SER A 429 -14.45 12.90 9.36
C SER A 429 -15.11 14.06 8.61
N ASN A 430 -15.66 13.82 7.41
CA ASN A 430 -16.34 14.84 6.60
C ASN A 430 -17.67 15.29 7.19
N LYS A 431 -18.40 14.42 7.92
CA LYS A 431 -19.65 14.78 8.62
C LYS A 431 -19.45 15.84 9.71
N SER A 432 -18.27 15.86 10.33
CA SER A 432 -17.92 16.83 11.37
C SER A 432 -17.71 18.26 10.82
N ILE A 433 -17.54 18.41 9.50
CA ILE A 433 -17.32 19.71 8.86
C ILE A 433 -18.66 20.42 8.72
N LYS A 434 -18.85 21.50 9.50
CA LYS A 434 -19.98 22.41 9.35
C LYS A 434 -19.85 23.14 8.00
N ARG A 435 -20.73 22.82 7.06
CA ARG A 435 -20.82 23.49 5.76
C ARG A 435 -21.91 24.54 5.82
N GLU A 436 -21.53 25.79 6.02
CA GLU A 436 -22.41 26.93 5.82
C GLU A 436 -22.37 27.30 4.33
N ALA A 437 -23.34 26.81 3.57
CA ALA A 437 -23.49 27.20 2.18
C ALA A 437 -24.26 28.54 2.13
N PRO A 438 -23.70 29.61 1.53
CA PRO A 438 -24.40 30.87 1.40
C PRO A 438 -25.63 30.79 0.48
N GLN A 439 -25.70 29.74 -0.35
CA GLN A 439 -26.84 29.45 -1.21
C GLN A 439 -27.27 27.99 -1.06
N SER A 440 -28.58 27.75 -1.09
CA SER A 440 -29.20 26.43 -0.92
C SER A 440 -29.20 25.57 -2.19
N PHE A 441 -28.84 26.15 -3.33
CA PHE A 441 -28.87 25.49 -4.63
C PHE A 441 -27.72 25.95 -5.52
N ILE A 442 -27.13 24.99 -6.23
CA ILE A 442 -26.23 25.24 -7.33
C ILE A 442 -26.66 24.36 -8.51
N GLY A 443 -26.80 24.96 -9.68
CA GLY A 443 -27.14 24.28 -10.92
C GLY A 443 -25.93 24.24 -11.84
N PHE A 444 -25.56 23.04 -12.29
CA PHE A 444 -24.54 22.85 -13.31
C PHE A 444 -25.23 22.51 -14.63
N ALA A 445 -25.02 23.33 -15.66
CA ALA A 445 -25.46 23.05 -17.02
C ALA A 445 -24.22 22.81 -17.90
N PRO A 446 -24.11 21.65 -18.57
CA PRO A 446 -23.10 21.46 -19.60
C PRO A 446 -23.33 22.49 -20.71
N SER A 447 -22.29 23.21 -21.13
CA SER A 447 -22.37 24.27 -22.15
C SER A 447 -22.77 23.78 -23.56
N HIS A 448 -22.99 22.47 -23.74
CA HIS A 448 -23.28 21.83 -25.03
C HIS A 448 -24.51 20.92 -25.00
N LEU A 449 -25.62 21.36 -24.40
CA LEU A 449 -26.94 20.80 -24.71
C LEU A 449 -27.59 21.65 -25.80
N ILE A 450 -27.19 21.44 -27.06
CA ILE A 450 -27.96 21.92 -28.21
C ILE A 450 -29.18 21.01 -28.33
N THR A 451 -30.31 21.56 -27.89
CA THR A 451 -31.69 21.29 -28.28
C THR A 451 -31.98 19.95 -28.98
N ILE A 452 -32.41 18.94 -28.21
CA ILE A 452 -33.38 17.95 -28.69
C ILE A 452 -34.50 17.83 -27.64
N ILE A 453 -35.72 17.95 -28.16
CA ILE A 453 -37.00 18.14 -27.46
C ILE A 453 -37.37 16.90 -26.60
N TYR A 454 -37.83 17.19 -25.38
CA TYR A 454 -38.57 16.38 -24.39
C TYR A 454 -38.84 14.88 -24.66
N LYS A 455 -38.28 14.04 -23.78
CA LYS A 455 -39.02 13.00 -23.00
C LYS A 455 -38.37 12.90 -21.61
N PRO A 456 -39.15 12.73 -20.52
CA PRO A 456 -38.61 12.79 -19.17
C PRO A 456 -37.75 11.54 -18.92
N CYS A 457 -36.44 11.68 -19.03
CA CYS A 457 -35.52 10.65 -18.58
C CYS A 457 -35.34 10.81 -17.07
N LEU A 458 -35.39 9.69 -16.35
CA LEU A 458 -35.28 9.59 -14.89
C LEU A 458 -34.26 10.58 -14.33
N ALA A 459 -34.73 11.44 -13.43
CA ALA A 459 -33.84 12.14 -12.52
C ALA A 459 -33.15 11.10 -11.63
N VAL A 460 -31.93 10.69 -11.99
CA VAL A 460 -31.05 9.99 -11.05
C VAL A 460 -30.74 11.00 -9.95
N ARG A 461 -31.47 10.87 -8.85
CA ARG A 461 -31.17 11.57 -7.61
C ARG A 461 -29.84 11.01 -7.12
N LEU A 462 -28.73 11.64 -7.48
CA LEU A 462 -27.48 11.48 -6.73
C LEU A 462 -27.75 12.06 -5.34
N LYS A 463 -28.27 11.23 -4.43
CA LYS A 463 -28.06 11.42 -3.01
C LYS A 463 -26.58 11.10 -2.77
N LEU A 464 -25.73 12.10 -3.01
CA LEU A 464 -24.49 12.20 -2.28
C LEU A 464 -24.91 12.25 -0.80
N LEU A 465 -24.63 11.17 -0.07
CA LEU A 465 -24.69 11.19 1.39
C LEU A 465 -23.74 12.30 1.84
N LEU A 466 -24.32 13.44 2.20
CA LEU A 466 -23.66 14.56 2.86
C LEU A 466 -23.44 14.24 4.33
#